data_AF-A0A3M2I2Y2-F1
#
_entry.id   AF-A0A3M2I2Y2-F1
#
_cell.length_a   1.000
_cell.length_b   1.000
_cell.length_c   1.000
_cell.angle_alpha   90.00
_cell.angle_beta   90.00
_cell.angle_gamma   90.00
#
_symmetry.space_group_name_H-M   'P 1'
#
loop_
_entity.id
_entity.type
_entity.pdbx_description
1 polymer ?
#
loop_
_entity_poly.entity_id
_entity_poly.type
_entity_poly.pdbx_seq_one_letter_code
_entity_poly.pdbx_strand_id
1 'polypeptide(L)'
;MRSQNIHYLPELDHLRGFAALLILLYHGLHNFSYQFRFDAPFSFENWPRSDNPLLAFLFEAHLSLALFMTLSGFLFAFACTGRNIHYGQFLRNRVLRIYPLFLLFLIAGICAFPKQFDFLSFVQTLTMMGNINGRLTAWPFTAMFWAIAVECQFYLLFPALMLLVNRRGPRVLLALLVLMWVLRYVGLAHDANARDMSYWTLLGRADQFLIGMMAGHLMARGRLRPHALYLPAGALGMLLIATVLNRHGGWPTDASWRILLPPAEALCCMLFILGYCRLGARLPESLHRPLTALGVISFSIYLWHFIVISTLQRNHWWLTPTGNPYADALLTTALLVLPVTLLLSGLTWHNIEKPFLGLRRRYIDTPQPAVN
;
A
#
# COMPACT_ATOMS: atom_id res chain seq x y z
N MET A 1 -7.52 -18.59 -1.84
CA MET A 1 -6.54 -19.68 -2.09
C MET A 1 -5.46 -19.61 -1.03
N ARG A 2 -5.29 -20.67 -0.23
CA ARG A 2 -4.27 -20.71 0.83
C ARG A 2 -2.87 -20.73 0.21
N SER A 3 -1.92 -20.01 0.81
CA SER A 3 -0.53 -20.01 0.37
C SER A 3 0.10 -21.38 0.62
N GLN A 4 0.75 -21.97 -0.38
CA GLN A 4 1.53 -23.21 -0.21
C GLN A 4 2.90 -22.97 0.48
N ASN A 5 3.25 -21.72 0.77
CA ASN A 5 4.58 -21.32 1.24
C ASN A 5 4.62 -20.91 2.72
N ILE A 6 3.49 -20.59 3.35
CA ILE A 6 3.46 -19.93 4.66
C ILE A 6 2.31 -20.51 5.47
N HIS A 7 2.49 -20.65 6.79
CA HIS A 7 1.35 -20.80 7.69
C HIS A 7 0.44 -19.58 7.49
N TYR A 8 -0.79 -19.83 7.06
CA TYR A 8 -1.71 -18.77 6.68
C TYR A 8 -2.07 -17.93 7.91
N LEU A 9 -1.87 -16.60 7.81
CA LEU A 9 -2.26 -15.61 8.82
C LEU A 9 -3.39 -14.75 8.24
N PRO A 10 -4.67 -15.12 8.46
CA PRO A 10 -5.83 -14.40 7.93
C PRO A 10 -5.82 -12.92 8.30
N GLU A 11 -5.27 -12.58 9.46
CA GLU A 11 -5.21 -11.23 10.01
C GLU A 11 -4.46 -10.28 9.07
N LEU A 12 -3.45 -10.78 8.35
CA LEU A 12 -2.70 -9.98 7.40
C LEU A 12 -3.51 -9.66 6.14
N ASP A 13 -4.37 -10.58 5.70
CA ASP A 13 -5.31 -10.31 4.61
C ASP A 13 -6.35 -9.27 5.05
N HIS A 14 -6.86 -9.34 6.30
CA HIS A 14 -7.77 -8.33 6.83
C HIS A 14 -7.15 -6.92 6.76
N LEU A 15 -5.88 -6.78 7.18
CA LEU A 15 -5.18 -5.51 7.18
C LEU A 15 -4.92 -4.98 5.75
N ARG A 16 -4.66 -5.87 4.78
CA ARG A 16 -4.55 -5.49 3.36
C ARG A 16 -5.87 -4.96 2.82
N GLY A 17 -6.98 -5.65 3.15
CA GLY A 17 -8.33 -5.19 2.78
C GLY A 17 -8.64 -3.84 3.40
N PHE A 18 -8.37 -3.66 4.69
CA PHE A 18 -8.52 -2.40 5.40
C PHE A 18 -7.73 -1.25 4.75
N ALA A 19 -6.46 -1.46 4.42
CA ALA A 19 -5.64 -0.46 3.75
C ALA A 19 -6.21 -0.07 2.37
N ALA A 20 -6.68 -1.04 1.58
CA ALA A 20 -7.30 -0.80 0.27
C ALA A 20 -8.64 -0.04 0.37
N LEU A 21 -9.41 -0.27 1.44
CA LEU A 21 -10.63 0.49 1.68
C LEU A 21 -10.35 1.92 2.15
N LEU A 22 -9.33 2.12 3.01
CA LEU A 22 -8.93 3.46 3.44
C LEU A 22 -8.47 4.33 2.27
N ILE A 23 -7.68 3.78 1.33
CA ILE A 23 -7.22 4.55 0.18
C ILE A 23 -8.35 4.86 -0.81
N LEU A 24 -9.34 3.96 -0.95
CA LEU A 24 -10.57 4.22 -1.70
C LEU A 24 -11.36 5.37 -1.07
N LEU A 25 -11.58 5.32 0.25
CA LEU A 25 -12.27 6.38 0.99
C LEU A 25 -11.54 7.71 0.88
N TYR A 26 -10.22 7.71 1.00
CA TYR A 26 -9.36 8.88 0.85
C TYR A 26 -9.53 9.54 -0.53
N HIS A 27 -9.38 8.78 -1.61
CA HIS A 27 -9.50 9.34 -2.96
C HIS A 27 -10.93 9.77 -3.27
N GLY A 28 -11.94 9.03 -2.82
CA GLY A 28 -13.34 9.43 -2.98
C GLY A 28 -13.64 10.73 -2.24
N LEU A 29 -13.24 10.83 -0.97
CA LEU A 29 -13.40 12.04 -0.16
C LEU A 29 -12.77 13.25 -0.84
N HIS A 30 -11.50 13.16 -1.27
CA HIS A 30 -10.80 14.28 -1.90
C HIS A 30 -11.41 14.67 -3.25
N ASN A 31 -11.67 13.71 -4.14
CA ASN A 31 -12.17 14.04 -5.48
C ASN A 31 -13.60 14.61 -5.44
N PHE A 32 -14.51 13.98 -4.71
CA PHE A 32 -15.89 14.47 -4.64
C PHE A 32 -16.02 15.73 -3.80
N SER A 33 -15.36 15.84 -2.64
CA SER A 33 -15.48 17.07 -1.84
C SER A 33 -14.86 18.28 -2.55
N TYR A 34 -13.80 18.08 -3.34
CA TYR A 34 -13.24 19.15 -4.17
C TYR A 34 -14.21 19.56 -5.28
N GLN A 35 -14.80 18.58 -6.00
CA GLN A 35 -15.85 18.85 -6.99
C GLN A 35 -17.01 19.65 -6.39
N PHE A 36 -17.50 19.27 -5.20
CA PHE A 36 -18.65 19.95 -4.60
C PHE A 36 -18.33 21.35 -4.08
N ARG A 37 -17.07 21.61 -3.73
CA ARG A 37 -16.63 22.92 -3.22
C ARG A 37 -16.29 23.91 -4.33
N PHE A 38 -15.77 23.43 -5.45
CA PHE A 38 -15.14 24.28 -6.46
C PHE A 38 -15.65 24.04 -7.89
N ASP A 39 -16.54 23.07 -8.08
CA ASP A 39 -17.03 22.62 -9.39
C ASP A 39 -15.91 22.33 -10.39
N ALA A 40 -14.81 21.76 -9.90
CA ALA A 40 -13.60 21.50 -10.65
C ALA A 40 -13.02 20.12 -10.32
N PRO A 41 -12.22 19.52 -11.23
CA PRO A 41 -11.42 18.35 -10.92
C PRO A 41 -10.48 18.59 -9.75
N PHE A 42 -10.14 17.52 -9.03
CA PHE A 42 -9.26 17.60 -7.87
C PHE A 42 -7.92 18.29 -8.19
N SER A 43 -7.53 19.20 -7.31
CA SER A 43 -6.21 19.83 -7.26
C SER A 43 -5.62 19.70 -5.86
N PHE A 44 -4.29 19.76 -5.76
CA PHE A 44 -3.58 19.82 -4.49
C PHE A 44 -3.72 21.17 -3.78
N GLU A 45 -4.26 22.18 -4.48
CA GLU A 45 -4.65 23.45 -3.87
C GLU A 45 -5.84 23.27 -2.91
N ASN A 46 -6.00 24.17 -1.95
CA ASN A 46 -7.14 24.16 -1.01
C ASN A 46 -7.34 22.84 -0.23
N TRP A 47 -6.22 22.20 0.12
CA TRP A 47 -6.22 20.97 0.93
C TRP A 47 -7.08 21.13 2.19
N PRO A 48 -8.02 20.21 2.45
CA PRO A 48 -8.95 20.36 3.56
C PRO A 48 -8.22 20.25 4.91
N ARG A 49 -8.58 21.13 5.84
CA ARG A 49 -8.07 21.16 7.22
C ARG A 49 -9.20 20.92 8.21
N SER A 50 -8.90 20.23 9.29
CA SER A 50 -9.88 19.90 10.32
C SER A 50 -9.25 19.89 11.71
N ASP A 51 -9.95 20.52 12.67
CA ASP A 51 -9.61 20.40 14.09
C ASP A 51 -10.05 19.06 14.70
N ASN A 52 -11.01 18.37 14.06
CA ASN A 52 -11.43 17.03 14.43
C ASN A 52 -10.35 16.01 13.97
N PRO A 53 -9.68 15.30 14.90
CA PRO A 53 -8.62 14.34 14.56
C PRO A 53 -9.08 13.20 13.65
N LEU A 54 -10.32 12.73 13.79
CA LEU A 54 -10.85 11.64 12.97
C LEU A 54 -11.04 12.08 11.51
N LEU A 55 -11.55 13.29 11.31
CA LEU A 55 -11.69 13.85 9.96
C LEU A 55 -10.33 14.19 9.36
N ALA A 56 -9.37 14.69 10.17
CA ALA A 56 -7.99 14.87 9.74
C ALA A 56 -7.34 13.53 9.31
N PHE A 57 -7.61 12.45 10.03
CA PHE A 57 -7.17 11.10 9.63
C PHE A 57 -7.74 10.67 8.28
N LEU A 58 -9.01 10.96 8.00
CA LEU A 58 -9.60 10.67 6.68
C LEU A 58 -8.98 11.52 5.58
N PHE A 59 -8.70 12.80 5.84
CA PHE A 59 -7.99 13.67 4.88
C PHE A 59 -6.56 13.23 4.61
N GLU A 60 -5.88 12.63 5.59
CA GLU A 60 -4.52 12.11 5.44
C GLU A 60 -4.47 10.57 5.27
N ALA A 61 -5.57 9.92 4.91
CA ALA A 61 -5.63 8.46 4.82
C ALA A 61 -4.74 7.84 3.72
N HIS A 62 -4.03 8.66 2.93
CA HIS A 62 -2.88 8.23 2.12
C HIS A 62 -1.79 7.53 2.94
N LEU A 63 -1.73 7.76 4.25
CA LEU A 63 -0.84 7.08 5.21
C LEU A 63 -1.10 5.55 5.24
N SER A 64 -2.27 5.09 4.78
CA SER A 64 -2.58 3.66 4.61
C SER A 64 -1.62 2.92 3.67
N LEU A 65 -0.94 3.63 2.76
CA LEU A 65 0.11 3.03 1.94
C LEU A 65 1.29 2.53 2.78
N ALA A 66 1.63 3.23 3.85
CA ALA A 66 2.69 2.82 4.77
C ALA A 66 2.36 1.49 5.47
N LEU A 67 1.08 1.26 5.78
CA LEU A 67 0.60 0.00 6.33
C LEU A 67 0.83 -1.14 5.32
N PHE A 68 0.51 -0.92 4.04
CA PHE A 68 0.69 -1.94 2.99
C PHE A 68 2.17 -2.31 2.77
N MET A 69 3.07 -1.32 2.76
CA MET A 69 4.51 -1.55 2.61
C MET A 69 5.10 -2.26 3.84
N THR A 70 4.71 -1.84 5.04
CA THR A 70 5.13 -2.49 6.31
C THR A 70 4.64 -3.94 6.38
N LEU A 71 3.39 -4.20 6.01
CA LEU A 71 2.82 -5.55 5.93
C LEU A 71 3.59 -6.45 4.97
N SER A 72 3.99 -5.92 3.81
CA SER A 72 4.72 -6.68 2.80
C SER A 72 6.09 -7.13 3.32
N GLY A 73 6.85 -6.20 3.90
CA GLY A 73 8.14 -6.54 4.52
C GLY A 73 8.01 -7.55 5.65
N PHE A 74 7.02 -7.36 6.53
CA PHE A 74 6.72 -8.25 7.65
C PHE A 74 6.40 -9.67 7.20
N LEU A 75 5.43 -9.82 6.29
CA LEU A 75 4.95 -11.12 5.82
C LEU A 75 6.09 -11.92 5.20
N PHE A 76 6.90 -11.30 4.33
CA PHE A 76 7.95 -12.03 3.64
C PHE A 76 9.11 -12.40 4.57
N ALA A 77 9.55 -11.50 5.44
CA ALA A 77 10.62 -11.80 6.39
C ALA A 77 10.19 -12.87 7.40
N PHE A 78 8.95 -12.80 7.90
CA PHE A 78 8.40 -13.82 8.78
C PHE A 78 8.41 -15.21 8.12
N ALA A 79 8.00 -15.29 6.85
CA ALA A 79 7.95 -16.54 6.11
C ALA A 79 9.32 -17.15 5.75
N CYS A 80 10.33 -16.30 5.53
CA CYS A 80 11.62 -16.70 4.95
C CYS A 80 12.78 -16.70 5.96
N THR A 81 12.53 -16.35 7.22
CA THR A 81 13.56 -16.34 8.26
C THR A 81 14.12 -17.75 8.48
N GLY A 82 15.43 -17.88 8.35
CA GLY A 82 16.15 -19.16 8.50
C GLY A 82 15.94 -20.14 7.35
N ARG A 83 15.39 -19.71 6.20
CA ARG A 83 15.12 -20.56 5.03
C ARG A 83 15.81 -20.01 3.79
N ASN A 84 16.18 -20.88 2.85
CA ASN A 84 16.62 -20.43 1.53
C ASN A 84 15.42 -20.06 0.66
N ILE A 85 15.64 -19.09 -0.22
CA ILE A 85 14.64 -18.56 -1.13
C ILE A 85 15.06 -18.86 -2.56
N HIS A 86 14.22 -19.54 -3.32
CA HIS A 86 14.38 -19.69 -4.75
C HIS A 86 13.99 -18.40 -5.46
N TYR A 87 14.99 -17.57 -5.78
CA TYR A 87 14.81 -16.22 -6.34
C TYR A 87 13.84 -16.18 -7.52
N GLY A 88 14.08 -17.02 -8.55
CA GLY A 88 13.24 -17.04 -9.75
C GLY A 88 11.79 -17.47 -9.48
N GLN A 89 11.57 -18.42 -8.56
CA GLN A 89 10.23 -18.87 -8.18
C GLN A 89 9.48 -17.82 -7.35
N PHE A 90 10.21 -17.12 -6.47
CA PHE A 90 9.67 -15.98 -5.72
C PHE A 90 9.19 -14.89 -6.68
N LEU A 91 10.07 -14.43 -7.59
CA LEU A 91 9.71 -13.39 -8.56
C LEU A 91 8.57 -13.82 -9.48
N ARG A 92 8.60 -15.05 -9.99
CA ARG A 92 7.51 -15.57 -10.81
C ARG A 92 6.16 -15.48 -10.11
N ASN A 93 6.11 -15.85 -8.83
CA ASN A 93 4.87 -15.73 -8.05
C ASN A 93 4.41 -14.29 -7.85
N ARG A 94 5.33 -13.32 -7.82
CA ARG A 94 5.01 -11.90 -7.76
C ARG A 94 4.51 -11.38 -9.10
N VAL A 95 5.16 -11.77 -10.20
CA VAL A 95 4.71 -11.45 -11.56
C VAL A 95 3.28 -11.97 -11.79
N LEU A 96 3.02 -13.24 -11.47
CA LEU A 96 1.68 -13.85 -11.56
C LEU A 96 0.63 -13.16 -10.66
N ARG A 97 1.06 -12.46 -9.60
CA ARG A 97 0.17 -11.73 -8.69
C ARG A 97 -0.22 -10.35 -9.21
N ILE A 98 0.70 -9.67 -9.91
CA ILE A 98 0.58 -8.25 -10.27
C ILE A 98 0.31 -8.07 -11.76
N TYR A 99 1.14 -8.66 -12.63
CA TYR A 99 1.13 -8.36 -14.06
C TYR A 99 -0.19 -8.65 -14.76
N PRO A 100 -0.96 -9.72 -14.48
CA PRO A 100 -2.18 -10.00 -15.25
C PRO A 100 -3.18 -8.84 -15.23
N LEU A 101 -3.50 -8.32 -14.04
CA LEU A 101 -4.44 -7.21 -13.91
C LEU A 101 -3.80 -5.86 -14.25
N PHE A 102 -2.53 -5.67 -13.88
CA PHE A 102 -1.76 -4.48 -14.27
C PHE A 102 -1.73 -4.29 -15.80
N LEU A 103 -1.44 -5.36 -16.55
CA LEU A 103 -1.40 -5.34 -18.01
C LEU A 103 -2.78 -5.04 -18.62
N LEU A 104 -3.86 -5.61 -18.07
CA LEU A 104 -5.20 -5.27 -18.51
C LEU A 104 -5.43 -3.75 -18.44
N PHE A 105 -5.11 -3.12 -17.31
CA PHE A 105 -5.33 -1.69 -17.11
C PHE A 105 -4.40 -0.85 -17.98
N LEU A 106 -3.14 -1.27 -18.13
CA LEU A 106 -2.18 -0.60 -19.00
C LEU A 106 -2.66 -0.60 -20.47
N ILE A 107 -3.06 -1.77 -20.98
CA ILE A 107 -3.58 -1.93 -22.34
C ILE A 107 -4.89 -1.15 -22.51
N ALA A 108 -5.82 -1.26 -21.56
CA ALA A 108 -7.07 -0.51 -21.58
C ALA A 108 -6.83 1.00 -21.61
N GLY A 109 -5.87 1.50 -20.83
CA GLY A 109 -5.47 2.91 -20.86
C GLY A 109 -4.91 3.35 -22.21
N ILE A 110 -4.05 2.54 -22.83
CA ILE A 110 -3.49 2.82 -24.17
C ILE A 110 -4.61 2.84 -25.22
N CYS A 111 -5.53 1.88 -25.18
CA CYS A 111 -6.66 1.83 -26.10
C CYS A 111 -7.64 2.98 -25.91
N ALA A 112 -7.91 3.38 -24.65
CA ALA A 112 -8.79 4.50 -24.33
C ALA A 112 -8.17 5.85 -24.74
N PHE A 113 -6.84 5.96 -24.69
CA PHE A 113 -6.14 7.20 -24.95
C PHE A 113 -4.90 7.02 -25.84
N PRO A 114 -5.08 6.68 -27.13
CA PRO A 114 -3.97 6.36 -28.02
C PRO A 114 -3.01 7.53 -28.22
N LYS A 115 -3.48 8.78 -28.09
CA LYS A 115 -2.64 10.00 -28.21
C LYS A 115 -1.64 10.17 -27.06
N GLN A 116 -1.84 9.49 -25.93
CA GLN A 116 -0.95 9.55 -24.77
C GLN A 116 0.12 8.45 -24.82
N PHE A 117 0.08 7.57 -25.82
CA PHE A 117 1.07 6.52 -25.99
C PHE A 117 2.40 7.09 -26.46
N ASP A 118 3.43 6.80 -25.68
CA ASP A 118 4.83 6.98 -26.03
C ASP A 118 5.58 5.68 -25.70
N PHE A 119 6.46 5.24 -26.62
CA PHE A 119 7.12 3.94 -26.49
C PHE A 119 8.05 3.88 -25.28
N LEU A 120 8.84 4.94 -25.03
CA LEU A 120 9.76 4.98 -23.90
C LEU A 120 8.99 4.98 -22.58
N SER A 121 7.95 5.80 -22.50
CA SER A 121 7.05 5.89 -21.34
C SER A 121 6.33 4.57 -21.07
N PHE A 122 5.91 3.87 -22.13
CA PHE A 122 5.35 2.52 -22.03
C PHE A 122 6.36 1.51 -21.48
N VAL A 123 7.58 1.45 -22.02
CA VAL A 123 8.64 0.54 -21.54
C VAL A 123 8.98 0.83 -20.09
N GLN A 124 9.08 2.11 -19.71
CA GLN A 124 9.34 2.53 -18.34
C GLN A 124 8.23 2.06 -17.39
N THR A 125 6.96 2.25 -17.76
CA THR A 125 5.83 1.78 -16.97
C THR A 125 5.77 0.25 -16.89
N LEU A 126 6.00 -0.45 -18.01
CA LEU A 126 6.00 -1.90 -18.10
C LEU A 126 7.10 -2.54 -17.22
N THR A 127 8.27 -1.90 -17.14
CA THR A 127 9.42 -2.35 -16.34
C THR A 127 9.37 -1.93 -14.88
N MET A 128 8.20 -1.47 -14.38
CA MET A 128 7.96 -1.09 -12.99
C MET A 128 8.82 0.09 -12.52
N MET A 129 9.13 1.01 -13.44
CA MET A 129 9.75 2.32 -13.18
C MET A 129 8.73 3.46 -13.29
N GLY A 130 7.44 3.13 -13.12
CA GLY A 130 6.33 4.09 -13.19
C GLY A 130 6.22 5.04 -12.00
N ASN A 131 7.16 5.04 -11.06
CA ASN A 131 7.21 5.96 -9.92
C ASN A 131 8.19 7.12 -10.10
N ILE A 132 8.99 7.11 -11.17
CA ILE A 132 9.88 8.20 -11.56
C ILE A 132 9.29 8.98 -12.76
N ASN A 133 9.90 10.12 -13.09
CA ASN A 133 9.48 10.95 -14.22
C ASN A 133 9.63 10.19 -15.55
N GLY A 134 8.74 10.46 -16.51
CA GLY A 134 8.72 9.78 -17.82
C GLY A 134 7.77 8.57 -17.93
N ARG A 135 6.99 8.28 -16.89
CA ARG A 135 5.98 7.20 -16.94
C ARG A 135 4.85 7.50 -17.93
N LEU A 136 4.20 6.44 -18.43
CA LEU A 136 2.98 6.56 -19.22
C LEU A 136 1.80 7.11 -18.40
N THR A 137 1.21 8.22 -18.87
CA THR A 137 0.11 8.94 -18.22
C THR A 137 -1.23 8.76 -18.95
N ALA A 138 -1.78 7.55 -18.91
CA ALA A 138 -3.14 7.26 -19.40
C ALA A 138 -4.16 7.30 -18.25
N TRP A 139 -4.52 8.51 -17.82
CA TRP A 139 -5.45 8.74 -16.70
C TRP A 139 -6.90 8.35 -17.07
N PRO A 140 -7.69 7.67 -16.22
CA PRO A 140 -7.42 7.28 -14.82
C PRO A 140 -6.71 5.92 -14.66
N PHE A 141 -6.50 5.16 -15.74
CA PHE A 141 -6.02 3.78 -15.70
C PHE A 141 -4.63 3.62 -15.07
N THR A 142 -3.72 4.58 -15.27
CA THR A 142 -2.35 4.51 -14.73
C THR A 142 -2.15 5.29 -13.43
N ALA A 143 -3.20 5.91 -12.87
CA ALA A 143 -3.09 6.82 -11.72
C ALA A 143 -2.41 6.18 -10.50
N MET A 144 -2.65 4.89 -10.29
CA MET A 144 -2.19 4.14 -9.11
C MET A 144 -0.91 3.30 -9.35
N PHE A 145 -0.31 3.38 -10.54
CA PHE A 145 0.78 2.48 -10.92
C PHE A 145 2.11 2.77 -10.19
N TRP A 146 2.31 3.99 -9.72
CA TRP A 146 3.53 4.39 -9.02
C TRP A 146 3.79 3.55 -7.75
N ALA A 147 2.76 3.25 -6.95
CA ALA A 147 2.93 2.48 -5.72
C ALA A 147 3.23 1.01 -6.02
N ILE A 148 2.62 0.48 -7.09
CA ILE A 148 2.87 -0.88 -7.61
C ILE A 148 4.31 -1.00 -8.10
N ALA A 149 4.83 0.03 -8.78
CA ALA A 149 6.23 0.09 -9.21
C ALA A 149 7.17 -0.02 -8.00
N VAL A 150 6.94 0.77 -6.94
CA VAL A 150 7.73 0.71 -5.70
C VAL A 150 7.62 -0.67 -5.02
N GLU A 151 6.43 -1.26 -4.97
CA GLU A 151 6.22 -2.61 -4.43
C GLU A 151 7.04 -3.67 -5.21
N CYS A 152 7.00 -3.63 -6.54
CA CYS A 152 7.78 -4.52 -7.41
C CYS A 152 9.29 -4.33 -7.20
N GLN A 153 9.77 -3.11 -6.98
CA GLN A 153 11.18 -2.84 -6.67
C GLN A 153 11.59 -3.51 -5.36
N PHE A 154 10.76 -3.44 -4.32
CA PHE A 154 11.02 -4.21 -3.09
C PHE A 154 11.06 -5.71 -3.33
N TYR A 155 10.22 -6.23 -4.22
CA TYR A 155 10.23 -7.67 -4.53
C TYR A 155 11.51 -8.12 -5.22
N LEU A 156 12.08 -7.28 -6.08
CA LEU A 156 13.39 -7.54 -6.70
C LEU A 156 14.51 -7.57 -5.66
N LEU A 157 14.48 -6.65 -4.70
CA LEU A 157 15.50 -6.54 -3.65
C LEU A 157 15.34 -7.58 -2.53
N PHE A 158 14.11 -8.01 -2.25
CA PHE A 158 13.78 -8.77 -1.04
C PHE A 158 14.60 -10.06 -0.87
N PRO A 159 14.73 -10.97 -1.85
CA PRO A 159 15.46 -12.22 -1.62
C PRO A 159 16.94 -11.98 -1.29
N ALA A 160 17.57 -10.97 -1.89
CA ALA A 160 18.96 -10.59 -1.61
C ALA A 160 19.10 -9.99 -0.20
N LEU A 161 18.17 -9.09 0.19
CA LEU A 161 18.11 -8.55 1.54
C LEU A 161 17.92 -9.67 2.57
N MET A 162 17.02 -10.61 2.30
CA MET A 162 16.72 -11.71 3.23
C MET A 162 17.89 -12.70 3.34
N LEU A 163 18.63 -12.93 2.26
CA LEU A 163 19.89 -13.69 2.30
C LEU A 163 20.90 -13.03 3.24
N LEU A 164 21.08 -11.71 3.14
CA LEU A 164 21.98 -10.96 4.02
C LEU A 164 21.50 -10.98 5.48
N VAL A 165 20.20 -10.84 5.73
CA VAL A 165 19.61 -10.93 7.07
C VAL A 165 19.82 -12.32 7.67
N ASN A 166 19.61 -13.39 6.90
CA ASN A 166 19.82 -14.76 7.37
C ASN A 166 21.30 -15.05 7.70
N ARG A 167 22.25 -14.42 6.99
CA ARG A 167 23.70 -14.62 7.21
C ARG A 167 24.31 -13.70 8.26
N ARG A 168 23.95 -12.42 8.25
CA ARG A 168 24.58 -11.37 9.07
C ARG A 168 23.67 -10.86 10.19
N GLY A 169 22.42 -11.31 10.25
CA GLY A 169 21.43 -10.88 11.24
C GLY A 169 20.73 -9.57 10.88
N PRO A 170 19.82 -9.10 11.76
CA PRO A 170 19.00 -7.91 11.54
C PRO A 170 19.78 -6.59 11.41
N ARG A 171 21.06 -6.56 11.85
CA ARG A 171 21.92 -5.37 11.75
C ARG A 171 22.06 -4.81 10.34
N VAL A 172 21.90 -5.65 9.31
CA VAL A 172 21.90 -5.20 7.91
C VAL A 172 20.72 -4.27 7.64
N LEU A 173 19.54 -4.57 8.18
CA LEU A 173 18.35 -3.73 8.04
C LEU A 173 18.54 -2.40 8.77
N LEU A 174 19.16 -2.40 9.95
CA LEU A 174 19.49 -1.18 10.67
C LEU A 174 20.47 -0.29 9.89
N ALA A 175 21.52 -0.88 9.33
CA ALA A 175 22.47 -0.14 8.49
C ALA A 175 21.79 0.45 7.25
N LEU A 176 20.86 -0.27 6.63
CA LEU A 176 20.08 0.24 5.51
C LEU A 176 19.13 1.37 5.92
N LEU A 177 18.47 1.28 7.08
CA LEU A 177 17.64 2.38 7.60
C LEU A 177 18.46 3.66 7.80
N VAL A 178 19.65 3.53 8.39
CA VAL A 178 20.59 4.65 8.54
C VAL A 178 21.00 5.19 7.16
N LEU A 179 21.32 4.31 6.21
CA LEU A 179 21.66 4.72 4.84
C LEU A 179 20.50 5.48 4.16
N MET A 180 19.26 5.01 4.27
CA MET A 180 18.10 5.69 3.68
C MET A 180 17.89 7.08 4.32
N TRP A 181 18.07 7.18 5.64
CA TRP A 181 18.02 8.48 6.33
C TRP A 181 19.13 9.42 5.85
N VAL A 182 20.38 8.96 5.78
CA VAL A 182 21.52 9.76 5.29
C VAL A 182 21.28 10.22 3.85
N LEU A 183 20.84 9.33 2.95
CA LEU A 183 20.57 9.69 1.55
C LEU A 183 19.46 10.74 1.42
N ARG A 184 18.41 10.66 2.25
CA ARG A 184 17.38 11.72 2.31
C ARG A 184 17.92 13.02 2.87
N TYR A 185 18.76 12.96 3.90
CA TYR A 185 19.38 14.16 4.45
C TYR A 185 20.30 14.84 3.44
N VAL A 186 21.11 14.07 2.71
CA VAL A 186 21.95 14.58 1.62
C VAL A 186 21.09 15.17 0.52
N GLY A 187 20.00 14.50 0.11
CA GLY A 187 19.05 15.05 -0.86
C GLY A 187 18.49 16.41 -0.41
N LEU A 188 18.04 16.50 0.84
CA LEU A 188 17.55 17.74 1.44
C LEU A 188 18.63 18.84 1.46
N ALA A 189 19.88 18.50 1.75
CA ALA A 189 21.01 19.43 1.73
C ALA A 189 21.36 19.96 0.31
N HIS A 190 20.86 19.29 -0.73
CA HIS A 190 20.94 19.68 -2.14
C HIS A 190 19.59 20.10 -2.70
N ASP A 191 18.73 20.71 -1.86
CA ASP A 191 17.45 21.32 -2.24
C ASP A 191 16.43 20.34 -2.85
N ALA A 192 16.56 19.03 -2.58
CA ALA A 192 15.54 18.07 -2.99
C ALA A 192 14.24 18.31 -2.22
N ASN A 193 13.11 18.21 -2.93
CA ASN A 193 11.78 18.26 -2.33
C ASN A 193 11.60 17.10 -1.32
N ALA A 194 11.50 17.45 -0.04
CA ALA A 194 11.49 16.48 1.05
C ALA A 194 10.25 15.60 1.03
N ARG A 195 9.09 16.17 0.65
CA ARG A 195 7.84 15.42 0.45
C ARG A 195 8.01 14.37 -0.64
N ASP A 196 8.41 14.76 -1.84
CA ASP A 196 8.34 13.90 -3.02
C ASP A 196 9.36 12.77 -2.95
N MET A 197 10.59 13.09 -2.50
CA MET A 197 11.61 12.10 -2.21
C MET A 197 11.12 11.08 -1.16
N SER A 198 10.45 11.54 -0.09
CA SER A 198 9.97 10.67 0.99
C SER A 198 8.70 9.88 0.64
N TYR A 199 7.92 10.33 -0.34
CA TYR A 199 6.60 9.77 -0.63
C TYR A 199 6.56 8.86 -1.87
N TRP A 200 7.13 9.29 -2.99
CA TRP A 200 6.99 8.63 -4.31
C TRP A 200 8.08 7.60 -4.61
N THR A 201 9.21 7.68 -3.92
CA THR A 201 10.41 6.94 -4.30
C THR A 201 10.63 5.69 -3.44
N LEU A 202 11.45 4.78 -3.96
CA LEU A 202 11.97 3.65 -3.20
C LEU A 202 12.70 4.10 -1.93
N LEU A 203 13.51 5.17 -2.05
CA LEU A 203 14.26 5.76 -0.94
C LEU A 203 13.33 6.21 0.19
N GLY A 204 12.20 6.83 -0.17
CA GLY A 204 11.20 7.29 0.78
C GLY A 204 10.42 6.16 1.45
N ARG A 205 10.14 5.07 0.74
CA ARG A 205 9.29 3.95 1.22
C ARG A 205 10.05 2.78 1.82
N ALA A 206 11.37 2.81 1.77
CA ALA A 206 12.21 1.72 2.25
C ALA A 206 12.05 1.49 3.75
N ASP A 207 11.84 2.51 4.57
CA ASP A 207 11.72 2.36 6.02
C ASP A 207 10.55 1.46 6.42
N GLN A 208 9.38 1.67 5.81
CA GLN A 208 8.19 0.85 6.06
C GLN A 208 8.49 -0.62 5.75
N PHE A 209 9.06 -0.90 4.58
CA PHE A 209 9.41 -2.27 4.19
C PHE A 209 10.47 -2.89 5.11
N LEU A 210 11.55 -2.17 5.43
CA LEU A 210 12.67 -2.65 6.25
C LEU A 210 12.27 -2.85 7.72
N ILE A 211 11.48 -1.95 8.31
CA ILE A 211 10.95 -2.10 9.68
C ILE A 211 9.95 -3.26 9.74
N GLY A 212 9.12 -3.43 8.71
CA GLY A 212 8.31 -4.62 8.54
C GLY A 212 9.16 -5.89 8.54
N MET A 213 10.21 -5.94 7.70
CA MET A 213 11.13 -7.07 7.64
C MET A 213 11.79 -7.36 8.99
N MET A 214 12.23 -6.32 9.69
CA MET A 214 12.85 -6.42 11.02
C MET A 214 11.93 -7.14 12.00
N ALA A 215 10.69 -6.67 12.12
CA ALA A 215 9.74 -7.25 13.05
C ALA A 215 9.32 -8.67 12.64
N GLY A 216 9.13 -8.93 11.35
CA GLY A 216 8.81 -10.26 10.83
C GLY A 216 9.93 -11.26 11.17
N HIS A 217 11.19 -10.84 11.00
CA HIS A 217 12.36 -11.63 11.35
C HIS A 217 12.45 -11.91 12.87
N LEU A 218 12.29 -10.88 13.70
CA LEU A 218 12.34 -11.02 15.16
C LEU A 218 11.20 -11.90 15.69
N MET A 219 10.00 -11.78 15.12
CA MET A 219 8.86 -12.61 15.49
C MET A 219 9.07 -14.08 15.09
N ALA A 220 9.59 -14.34 13.89
CA ALA A 220 9.92 -15.69 13.45
C ALA A 220 11.02 -16.37 14.32
N ARG A 221 11.92 -15.58 14.91
CA ARG A 221 12.93 -16.04 15.88
C ARG A 221 12.41 -16.12 17.32
N GLY A 222 11.14 -15.81 17.57
CA GLY A 222 10.55 -15.79 18.92
C GLY A 222 11.04 -14.66 19.83
N ARG A 223 11.75 -13.67 19.28
CA ARG A 223 12.31 -12.51 20.01
C ARG A 223 11.35 -11.33 20.12
N LEU A 224 10.28 -11.33 19.35
CA LEU A 224 9.22 -10.34 19.38
C LEU A 224 7.88 -11.05 19.55
N ARG A 225 7.07 -10.60 20.50
CA ARG A 225 5.74 -11.16 20.75
C ARG A 225 4.67 -10.09 20.50
N PRO A 226 3.60 -10.41 19.76
CA PRO A 226 2.52 -9.46 19.55
C PRO A 226 1.75 -9.21 20.86
N HIS A 227 1.45 -7.94 21.13
CA HIS A 227 0.75 -7.52 22.36
C HIS A 227 -0.46 -6.64 22.03
N ALA A 228 -1.57 -6.83 22.77
CA ALA A 228 -2.84 -6.14 22.50
C ALA A 228 -2.72 -4.61 22.56
N LEU A 229 -1.92 -4.08 23.50
CA LEU A 229 -1.70 -2.64 23.65
C LEU A 229 -0.98 -1.98 22.47
N TYR A 230 -0.33 -2.76 21.59
CA TYR A 230 0.28 -2.21 20.38
C TYR A 230 -0.75 -1.71 19.37
N LEU A 231 -1.98 -2.24 19.39
CA LEU A 231 -3.04 -1.80 18.48
C LEU A 231 -3.45 -0.34 18.77
N PRO A 232 -3.92 0.02 19.99
CA PRO A 232 -4.28 1.40 20.29
C PRO A 232 -3.07 2.33 20.24
N ALA A 233 -1.86 1.88 20.61
CA ALA A 233 -0.65 2.69 20.48
C ALA A 233 -0.33 3.03 19.01
N GLY A 234 -0.37 2.04 18.11
CA GLY A 234 -0.18 2.25 16.68
C GLY A 234 -1.29 3.11 16.07
N ALA A 235 -2.54 2.87 16.44
CA ALA A 235 -3.69 3.65 15.96
C ALA A 235 -3.62 5.12 16.42
N LEU A 236 -3.30 5.37 17.69
CA LEU A 236 -3.13 6.71 18.23
C LEU A 236 -1.92 7.42 17.60
N GLY A 237 -0.82 6.70 17.36
CA GLY A 237 0.35 7.22 16.64
C GLY A 237 0.00 7.66 15.22
N MET A 238 -0.73 6.84 14.46
CA MET A 238 -1.20 7.21 13.12
C MET A 238 -2.19 8.37 13.14
N LEU A 239 -3.10 8.43 14.12
CA LEU A 239 -4.04 9.53 14.32
C LEU A 239 -3.28 10.85 14.63
N LEU A 240 -2.26 10.79 15.48
CA LEU A 240 -1.43 11.94 15.81
C LEU A 240 -0.64 12.42 14.59
N ILE A 241 0.01 11.50 13.86
CA ILE A 241 0.74 11.82 12.62
C ILE A 241 -0.20 12.51 11.62
N ALA A 242 -1.39 11.95 11.37
CA ALA A 242 -2.37 12.54 10.47
C ALA A 242 -2.84 13.93 10.95
N THR A 243 -3.10 14.09 12.24
CA THR A 243 -3.54 15.38 12.81
C THR A 243 -2.45 16.44 12.65
N VAL A 244 -1.19 16.10 12.94
CA VAL A 244 -0.04 17.00 12.78
C VAL A 244 0.17 17.36 11.31
N LEU A 245 0.15 16.37 10.41
CA LEU A 245 0.24 16.59 8.96
C LEU A 245 -0.84 17.57 8.49
N ASN A 246 -2.10 17.30 8.83
CA ASN A 246 -3.24 18.10 8.39
C ASN A 246 -3.15 19.55 8.87
N ARG A 247 -2.77 19.76 10.14
CA ARG A 247 -2.57 21.10 10.72
C ARG A 247 -1.42 21.86 10.06
N HIS A 248 -0.39 21.17 9.60
CA HIS A 248 0.73 21.75 8.85
C HIS A 248 0.51 21.75 7.32
N GLY A 249 -0.75 21.78 6.88
CA GLY A 249 -1.14 21.94 5.47
C GLY A 249 -1.34 20.64 4.69
N GLY A 250 -1.26 19.49 5.36
CA GLY A 250 -1.58 18.17 4.81
C GLY A 250 -0.59 17.69 3.76
N TRP A 251 -0.93 16.63 3.03
CA TRP A 251 -0.05 16.01 2.04
C TRP A 251 0.71 16.98 1.10
N PRO A 252 0.12 18.06 0.55
CA PRO A 252 0.81 18.92 -0.42
C PRO A 252 1.97 19.74 0.13
N THR A 253 2.04 20.02 1.43
CA THR A 253 3.11 20.87 1.98
C THR A 253 4.48 20.22 1.78
N ASP A 254 5.45 20.94 1.22
CA ASP A 254 6.85 20.52 1.30
C ASP A 254 7.51 21.13 2.54
N ALA A 255 8.20 20.30 3.32
CA ALA A 255 8.87 20.73 4.54
C ALA A 255 9.97 19.74 4.92
N SER A 256 11.11 20.27 5.40
CA SER A 256 12.31 19.49 5.71
C SER A 256 12.07 18.34 6.70
N TRP A 257 11.16 18.52 7.66
CA TRP A 257 10.83 17.49 8.66
C TRP A 257 10.18 16.22 8.05
N ARG A 258 9.70 16.28 6.80
CA ARG A 258 9.08 15.13 6.12
C ARG A 258 10.03 13.97 5.88
N ILE A 259 11.35 14.18 5.90
CA ILE A 259 12.32 13.08 5.83
C ILE A 259 12.22 12.13 7.04
N LEU A 260 11.62 12.57 8.15
CA LEU A 260 11.40 11.78 9.36
C LEU A 260 10.05 11.04 9.36
N LEU A 261 9.17 11.37 8.41
CA LEU A 261 7.83 10.81 8.35
C LEU A 261 7.84 9.29 8.03
N PRO A 262 8.60 8.80 7.03
CA PRO A 262 8.58 7.37 6.70
C PRO A 262 8.93 6.42 7.86
N PRO A 263 10.01 6.63 8.65
CA PRO A 263 10.26 5.76 9.80
C PRO A 263 9.20 5.91 10.89
N ALA A 264 8.62 7.09 11.11
CA ALA A 264 7.54 7.29 12.07
C ALA A 264 6.25 6.53 11.67
N GLU A 265 5.85 6.63 10.40
CA GLU A 265 4.75 5.86 9.81
C GLU A 265 4.99 4.36 9.97
N ALA A 266 6.20 3.90 9.64
CA ALA A 266 6.58 2.50 9.70
C ALA A 266 6.45 1.92 11.12
N LEU A 267 6.91 2.66 12.14
CA LEU A 267 6.81 2.24 13.54
C LEU A 267 5.35 2.16 14.00
N CYS A 268 4.54 3.19 13.70
CA CYS A 268 3.12 3.20 14.08
C CYS A 268 2.34 2.07 13.37
N CYS A 269 2.59 1.88 12.07
CA CYS A 269 2.03 0.76 11.31
C CYS A 269 2.47 -0.59 11.89
N MET A 270 3.74 -0.72 12.29
CA MET A 270 4.26 -1.96 12.86
C MET A 270 3.57 -2.31 14.18
N LEU A 271 3.40 -1.34 15.08
CA LEU A 271 2.64 -1.52 16.31
C LEU A 271 1.19 -1.93 16.02
N PHE A 272 0.55 -1.26 15.06
CA PHE A 272 -0.80 -1.58 14.63
C PHE A 272 -0.91 -3.02 14.11
N ILE A 273 0.02 -3.46 13.26
CA ILE A 273 0.07 -4.84 12.72
C ILE A 273 0.23 -5.86 13.85
N LEU A 274 1.19 -5.67 14.77
CA LEU A 274 1.42 -6.62 15.86
C LEU A 274 0.22 -6.71 16.81
N GLY A 275 -0.37 -5.56 17.14
CA GLY A 275 -1.56 -5.51 17.98
C GLY A 275 -2.75 -6.18 17.32
N TYR A 276 -2.96 -5.94 16.02
CA TYR A 276 -4.03 -6.57 15.26
C TYR A 276 -3.81 -8.08 15.11
N CYS A 277 -2.59 -8.56 14.87
CA CYS A 277 -2.32 -10.00 14.85
C CYS A 277 -2.67 -10.68 16.18
N ARG A 278 -2.54 -9.99 17.33
CA ARG A 278 -2.92 -10.55 18.63
C ARG A 278 -4.44 -10.60 18.84
N LEU A 279 -5.14 -9.53 18.46
CA LEU A 279 -6.58 -9.37 18.70
C LEU A 279 -7.42 -10.02 17.60
N GLY A 280 -7.01 -9.85 16.35
CA GLY A 280 -7.62 -10.42 15.15
C GLY A 280 -7.67 -11.94 15.17
N ALA A 281 -6.67 -12.59 15.78
CA ALA A 281 -6.66 -14.05 15.97
C ALA A 281 -7.77 -14.56 16.91
N ARG A 282 -8.51 -13.67 17.60
CA ARG A 282 -9.64 -14.00 18.49
C ARG A 282 -10.99 -13.70 17.86
N LEU A 283 -11.03 -13.24 16.60
CA LEU A 283 -12.30 -12.91 15.94
C LEU A 283 -13.10 -14.19 15.66
N PRO A 284 -14.44 -14.12 15.68
CA PRO A 284 -15.27 -15.24 15.23
C PRO A 284 -15.11 -15.48 13.73
N GLU A 285 -15.34 -16.72 13.30
CA GLU A 285 -15.19 -17.11 11.90
C GLU A 285 -16.10 -16.30 10.94
N SER A 286 -17.26 -15.88 11.43
CA SER A 286 -18.21 -15.01 10.71
C SER A 286 -17.61 -13.68 10.29
N LEU A 287 -16.62 -13.14 11.04
CA LEU A 287 -15.89 -11.92 10.70
C LEU A 287 -14.61 -12.23 9.91
N HIS A 288 -13.94 -13.34 10.20
CA HIS A 288 -12.72 -13.73 9.46
C HIS A 288 -12.96 -13.90 7.97
N ARG A 289 -14.03 -14.60 7.58
CA ARG A 289 -14.32 -14.91 6.17
C ARG A 289 -14.49 -13.65 5.30
N PRO A 290 -15.37 -12.68 5.64
CA PRO A 290 -15.54 -11.48 4.82
C PRO A 290 -14.30 -10.59 4.83
N LEU A 291 -13.62 -10.42 5.97
CA LEU A 291 -12.40 -9.61 6.04
C LEU A 291 -11.26 -10.21 5.21
N THR A 292 -11.12 -11.53 5.24
CA THR A 292 -10.19 -12.26 4.38
C THR A 292 -10.55 -12.08 2.90
N ALA A 293 -11.83 -12.18 2.54
CA ALA A 293 -12.28 -11.99 1.16
C ALA A 293 -11.90 -10.61 0.63
N LEU A 294 -12.10 -9.54 1.43
CA LEU A 294 -11.65 -8.19 1.12
C LEU A 294 -10.13 -8.12 0.91
N GLY A 295 -9.35 -8.78 1.78
CA GLY A 295 -7.90 -8.88 1.65
C GLY A 295 -7.44 -9.55 0.36
N VAL A 296 -8.12 -10.63 -0.03
CA VAL A 296 -7.80 -11.38 -1.25
C VAL A 296 -7.99 -10.53 -2.50
N ILE A 297 -9.05 -9.73 -2.57
CA ILE A 297 -9.36 -8.85 -3.72
C ILE A 297 -8.77 -7.43 -3.59
N SER A 298 -8.02 -7.14 -2.52
CA SER A 298 -7.47 -5.79 -2.22
C SER A 298 -6.68 -5.16 -3.38
N PHE A 299 -5.97 -5.97 -4.15
CA PHE A 299 -5.23 -5.50 -5.33
C PHE A 299 -6.16 -5.02 -6.46
N SER A 300 -7.25 -5.76 -6.71
CA SER A 300 -8.29 -5.31 -7.64
C SER A 300 -8.98 -4.04 -7.16
N ILE A 301 -9.31 -3.94 -5.86
CA ILE A 301 -9.90 -2.72 -5.29
C ILE A 301 -8.97 -1.53 -5.51
N TYR A 302 -7.68 -1.72 -5.25
CA TYR A 302 -6.65 -0.70 -5.44
C TYR A 302 -6.54 -0.21 -6.89
N LEU A 303 -6.75 -1.06 -7.90
CA LEU A 303 -6.70 -0.63 -9.29
C LEU A 303 -8.02 0.01 -9.75
N TRP A 304 -9.16 -0.60 -9.42
CA TRP A 304 -10.46 -0.14 -9.89
C TRP A 304 -10.93 1.18 -9.27
N HIS A 305 -10.63 1.42 -7.99
CA HIS A 305 -11.29 2.51 -7.26
C HIS A 305 -11.16 3.87 -7.94
N PHE A 306 -9.98 4.20 -8.48
CA PHE A 306 -9.76 5.50 -9.10
C PHE A 306 -10.47 5.64 -10.45
N ILE A 307 -10.58 4.56 -11.22
CA ILE A 307 -11.37 4.52 -12.45
C ILE A 307 -12.85 4.73 -12.13
N VAL A 308 -13.36 4.08 -11.09
CA VAL A 308 -14.75 4.22 -10.65
C VAL A 308 -15.02 5.66 -10.19
N ILE A 309 -14.17 6.22 -9.33
CA ILE A 309 -14.28 7.63 -8.87
C ILE A 309 -14.32 8.58 -10.05
N SER A 310 -13.34 8.48 -10.95
CA SER A 310 -13.23 9.31 -12.15
C SER A 310 -14.46 9.21 -13.06
N THR A 311 -14.98 7.99 -13.25
CA THR A 311 -16.15 7.74 -14.10
C THR A 311 -17.41 8.35 -13.49
N LEU A 312 -17.66 8.13 -12.19
CA LEU A 312 -18.81 8.71 -11.50
C LEU A 312 -18.73 10.24 -11.48
N GLN A 313 -17.54 10.80 -11.20
CA GLN A 313 -17.32 12.24 -11.21
C GLN A 313 -17.57 12.84 -12.60
N ARG A 314 -17.02 12.26 -13.67
CA ARG A 314 -17.19 12.79 -15.03
C ARG A 314 -18.63 12.80 -15.52
N ASN A 315 -19.46 11.86 -15.05
CA ASN A 315 -20.86 11.75 -15.44
C ASN A 315 -21.82 12.42 -14.44
N HIS A 316 -21.29 13.16 -13.45
CA HIS A 316 -22.09 13.79 -12.40
C HIS A 316 -22.97 12.78 -11.60
N TRP A 317 -22.51 11.54 -11.46
CA TRP A 317 -23.20 10.46 -10.74
C TRP A 317 -22.78 10.45 -9.27
N TRP A 318 -23.33 11.36 -8.49
CA TRP A 318 -23.04 11.50 -7.07
C TRP A 318 -24.29 11.84 -6.24
N LEU A 319 -24.15 11.72 -4.92
CA LEU A 319 -25.19 12.01 -3.95
C LEU A 319 -24.83 13.29 -3.18
N THR A 320 -25.70 14.29 -3.23
CA THR A 320 -25.55 15.53 -2.43
C THR A 320 -26.77 15.83 -1.55
N PRO A 321 -27.19 14.91 -0.66
CA PRO A 321 -28.42 15.06 0.11
C PRO A 321 -28.29 16.05 1.29
N THR A 322 -27.08 16.32 1.79
CA THR A 322 -26.89 17.15 3.00
C THR A 322 -26.48 18.58 2.69
N GLY A 323 -25.92 18.83 1.51
CA GLY A 323 -25.28 20.11 1.16
C GLY A 323 -23.93 20.32 1.83
N ASN A 324 -23.49 19.43 2.73
CA ASN A 324 -22.14 19.45 3.28
C ASN A 324 -21.20 18.68 2.33
N PRO A 325 -20.21 19.34 1.71
CA PRO A 325 -19.39 18.72 0.67
C PRO A 325 -18.59 17.52 1.15
N TYR A 326 -18.19 17.47 2.43
CA TYR A 326 -17.43 16.34 2.97
C TYR A 326 -18.33 15.16 3.32
N ALA A 327 -19.51 15.43 3.92
CA ALA A 327 -20.48 14.38 4.22
C ALA A 327 -21.02 13.75 2.94
N ASP A 328 -21.37 14.57 1.94
CA ASP A 328 -21.86 14.13 0.65
C ASP A 328 -20.79 13.35 -0.13
N ALA A 329 -19.51 13.73 -0.02
CA ALA A 329 -18.40 12.98 -0.61
C ALA A 329 -18.23 11.60 0.04
N LEU A 330 -18.31 11.51 1.37
CA LEU A 330 -18.28 10.24 2.08
C LEU A 330 -19.48 9.35 1.73
N LEU A 331 -20.68 9.92 1.65
CA LEU A 331 -21.90 9.20 1.25
C LEU A 331 -21.80 8.68 -0.18
N THR A 332 -21.40 9.52 -1.12
CA THR A 332 -21.15 9.14 -2.52
C THR A 332 -20.13 8.01 -2.60
N THR A 333 -19.03 8.12 -1.84
CA THR A 333 -17.98 7.10 -1.85
C THR A 333 -18.45 5.77 -1.24
N ALA A 334 -19.16 5.82 -0.11
CA ALA A 334 -19.63 4.62 0.59
C ALA A 334 -20.77 3.91 -0.14
N LEU A 335 -21.70 4.66 -0.73
CA LEU A 335 -22.93 4.12 -1.31
C LEU A 335 -22.83 3.83 -2.81
N LEU A 336 -21.95 4.53 -3.55
CA LEU A 336 -21.80 4.35 -5.01
C LEU A 336 -20.43 3.77 -5.36
N VAL A 337 -19.34 4.43 -4.97
CA VAL A 337 -17.98 4.01 -5.39
C VAL A 337 -17.63 2.64 -4.83
N LEU A 338 -17.84 2.43 -3.53
CA LEU A 338 -17.43 1.20 -2.86
C LEU A 338 -18.16 -0.03 -3.43
N PRO A 339 -19.50 -0.08 -3.56
CA PRO A 339 -20.19 -1.24 -4.12
C PRO A 339 -19.77 -1.55 -5.56
N VAL A 340 -19.67 -0.53 -6.42
CA VAL A 340 -19.23 -0.69 -7.81
C VAL A 340 -17.79 -1.22 -7.87
N THR A 341 -16.90 -0.66 -7.05
CA THR A 341 -15.50 -1.12 -6.98
C THR A 341 -15.41 -2.56 -6.50
N LEU A 342 -16.17 -2.96 -5.47
CA LEU A 342 -16.19 -4.33 -4.96
C LEU A 342 -16.72 -5.31 -5.99
N LEU A 343 -17.77 -4.95 -6.72
CA LEU A 343 -18.34 -5.77 -7.80
C LEU A 343 -17.30 -6.01 -8.90
N LEU A 344 -16.74 -4.94 -9.46
CA LEU A 344 -15.72 -5.02 -10.50
C LEU A 344 -14.48 -5.79 -10.02
N SER A 345 -14.07 -5.56 -8.77
CA SER A 345 -12.93 -6.25 -8.16
C SER A 345 -13.17 -7.75 -7.99
N GLY A 346 -14.38 -8.15 -7.61
CA GLY A 346 -14.76 -9.56 -7.54
C GLY A 346 -14.71 -10.24 -8.91
N LEU A 347 -15.21 -9.54 -9.94
CA LEU A 347 -15.21 -10.02 -11.33
C LEU A 347 -13.79 -10.17 -11.88
N THR A 348 -12.94 -9.14 -11.75
CA THR A 348 -11.55 -9.21 -12.25
C THR A 348 -10.70 -10.19 -11.44
N TRP A 349 -10.94 -10.29 -10.13
CA TRP A 349 -10.25 -11.28 -9.34
C TRP A 349 -10.57 -12.70 -9.78
N HIS A 350 -11.86 -13.01 -10.00
CA HIS A 350 -12.28 -14.37 -10.37
C HIS A 350 -11.78 -14.76 -11.77
N ASN A 351 -11.92 -13.85 -12.74
CA ASN A 351 -11.68 -14.15 -14.15
C ASN A 351 -10.22 -13.93 -14.58
N ILE A 352 -9.49 -13.05 -13.90
CA ILE A 352 -8.13 -12.67 -14.29
C ILE A 352 -7.13 -13.10 -13.23
N GLU A 353 -7.23 -12.63 -11.99
CA GLU A 353 -6.17 -12.90 -11.01
C GLU A 353 -6.11 -14.38 -10.60
N LYS A 354 -7.27 -14.98 -10.29
CA LYS A 354 -7.36 -16.34 -9.72
C LYS A 354 -6.71 -17.42 -10.60
N PRO A 355 -6.92 -17.47 -11.94
CA PRO A 355 -6.21 -18.42 -12.81
C PRO A 355 -4.68 -18.35 -12.68
N PHE A 356 -4.09 -17.15 -12.76
CA PHE A 356 -2.63 -16.98 -12.68
C PHE A 356 -2.09 -17.27 -11.29
N LEU A 357 -2.85 -16.95 -10.25
CA LEU A 357 -2.48 -17.30 -8.87
C LEU A 357 -2.48 -18.81 -8.61
N GLY A 358 -3.20 -19.60 -9.41
CA GLY A 358 -3.13 -21.07 -9.42
C GLY A 358 -1.82 -21.62 -9.99
N LEU A 359 -1.10 -20.84 -10.80
CA LEU A 359 0.19 -21.23 -11.42
C LEU A 359 1.41 -20.98 -10.52
N ARG A 360 1.18 -20.47 -9.30
CA ARG A 360 2.23 -20.19 -8.33
C ARG A 360 2.88 -21.49 -7.86
N ARG A 361 4.19 -21.46 -7.64
CA ARG A 361 4.96 -22.58 -7.08
C ARG A 361 5.43 -22.28 -5.67
N ARG A 362 5.85 -23.32 -4.96
CA ARG A 362 6.61 -23.13 -3.73
C ARG A 362 7.93 -22.40 -4.05
N TYR A 363 8.42 -21.52 -3.17
CA TYR A 363 9.68 -20.78 -3.38
C TYR A 363 10.63 -20.81 -2.17
N ILE A 364 10.25 -21.53 -1.11
CA ILE A 364 11.08 -21.78 0.06
C ILE A 364 11.29 -23.27 0.23
N ASP A 365 12.47 -23.64 0.73
CA ASP A 365 12.77 -25.03 1.06
C ASP A 365 11.82 -25.55 2.15
N THR A 366 11.50 -26.84 2.06
CA THR A 366 10.88 -27.57 3.17
C THR A 366 11.87 -27.58 4.33
N PRO A 367 11.46 -27.26 5.58
CA PRO A 367 12.35 -27.46 6.70
C PRO A 367 12.82 -28.91 6.68
N GLN A 368 14.14 -29.12 6.60
CA GLN A 368 14.69 -30.45 6.86
C GLN A 368 14.27 -30.83 8.29
N PRO A 369 13.70 -32.03 8.51
CA PRO A 369 13.52 -32.51 9.88
C PRO A 369 14.89 -32.44 10.56
N ALA A 370 14.92 -31.89 11.78
CA ALA A 370 16.13 -31.93 12.58
C ALA A 370 16.55 -33.39 12.68
N VAL A 371 17.71 -33.72 12.12
CA VAL A 371 18.35 -34.99 12.38
C VAL A 371 18.78 -34.90 13.84
N ASN A 372 17.93 -35.42 14.72
CA ASN A 372 18.29 -35.68 16.12
C ASN A 372 19.04 -37.00 16.19
#